data_AF-A0A2E4K7V1-F1
#
_entry.id   AF-A0A2E4K7V1-F1
#
_cell.length_a   1.000
_cell.length_b   1.000
_cell.length_c   1.000
_cell.angle_alpha   90.00
_cell.angle_beta   90.00
_cell.angle_gamma   90.00
#
_symmetry.space_group_name_H-M   'P 1'
#
loop_
_entity.id
_entity.type
_entity.pdbx_description
1 polymer ?
#
loop_
_entity_poly.entity_id
_entity_poly.type
_entity_poly.pdbx_seq_one_letter_code
_entity_poly.pdbx_strand_id
1 'polypeptide(L)'
;MFNFLEKIDIVWPSFIGFLLYLILLFVLRKIGVWKKKQTTTCSNCCPSCLNPLERIKRKKIDHLINYITFKIFQFKRYKCNNCNWEGRRWEKNFRIKN
;
A
#
# COMPACT_ATOMS: atom_id res chain seq x y z
N MET A 1 28.10 -7.40 32.32
CA MET A 1 26.88 -6.69 32.74
C MET A 1 26.65 -5.41 31.91
N PHE A 2 27.69 -4.59 31.66
CA PHE A 2 27.60 -3.37 30.83
C PHE A 2 27.08 -3.62 29.38
N ASN A 3 27.65 -4.59 28.66
CA ASN A 3 27.21 -4.96 27.29
C ASN A 3 25.79 -5.54 27.17
N PHE A 4 25.16 -5.91 28.29
CA PHE A 4 23.80 -6.48 28.31
C PHE A 4 22.75 -5.39 28.47
N LEU A 5 23.02 -4.40 29.32
CA LEU A 5 22.15 -3.24 29.53
C LEU A 5 22.10 -2.36 28.27
N GLU A 6 23.23 -2.07 27.62
CA GLU A 6 23.25 -1.32 26.35
C GLU A 6 22.48 -2.01 25.21
N LYS A 7 22.51 -3.35 25.16
CA LYS A 7 21.70 -4.11 24.19
C LYS A 7 20.22 -4.01 24.49
N ILE A 8 19.81 -4.05 25.76
CA ILE A 8 18.42 -3.88 26.18
C ILE A 8 17.92 -2.48 25.78
N ASP A 9 18.72 -1.44 26.00
CA ASP A 9 18.36 -0.05 25.71
C ASP A 9 18.15 0.24 24.22
N ILE A 10 18.79 -0.49 23.31
CA ILE A 10 18.64 -0.34 21.85
C ILE A 10 17.49 -1.19 21.29
N VAL A 11 17.28 -2.39 21.84
CA VAL A 11 16.29 -3.34 21.34
C VAL A 11 14.86 -2.84 21.58
N TRP A 12 14.59 -2.24 22.75
CA TRP A 12 13.25 -1.75 23.09
C TRP A 12 12.75 -0.63 22.17
N PRO A 13 13.52 0.44 21.89
CA PRO A 13 13.13 1.47 20.93
C PRO A 13 12.91 0.92 19.53
N SER A 14 13.75 -0.02 19.09
CA SER A 14 13.63 -0.65 17.76
C SER A 14 12.33 -1.44 17.65
N PHE A 15 11.97 -2.20 18.68
CA PHE A 15 10.72 -2.95 18.75
C PHE A 15 9.50 -2.01 18.75
N ILE A 16 9.53 -0.95 19.56
CA ILE A 16 8.46 0.06 19.59
C ILE A 16 8.30 0.73 18.22
N GLY A 17 9.41 1.11 17.56
CA GLY A 17 9.40 1.68 16.22
C GLY A 17 8.77 0.75 15.18
N PHE A 18 9.07 -0.54 15.25
CA PHE A 18 8.43 -1.55 14.39
C PHE A 18 6.92 -1.66 14.65
N LEU A 19 6.47 -1.69 15.91
CA LEU A 19 5.04 -1.72 16.25
C LEU A 19 4.32 -0.47 15.75
N LEU A 20 4.91 0.72 15.94
CA LEU A 20 4.38 1.98 15.42
C LEU A 20 4.26 1.95 13.89
N TYR A 21 5.25 1.40 13.19
CA TYR A 21 5.20 1.23 11.74
C TYR A 21 4.03 0.33 11.32
N LEU A 22 3.82 -0.81 11.99
CA LEU A 22 2.69 -1.68 11.70
C LEU A 22 1.35 -0.97 11.94
N ILE A 23 1.20 -0.28 13.07
CA ILE A 23 -0.01 0.50 13.39
C ILE A 23 -0.28 1.54 12.30
N LEU A 24 0.74 2.28 11.87
CA LEU A 24 0.63 3.26 10.79
C LEU A 24 0.12 2.61 9.49
N LEU A 25 0.65 1.46 9.08
CA LEU A 25 0.16 0.75 7.89
C LEU A 25 -1.32 0.36 8.02
N PHE A 26 -1.75 -0.11 9.20
CA PHE A 26 -3.14 -0.44 9.47
C PHE A 26 -4.06 0.79 9.42
N VAL A 27 -3.64 1.91 10.01
CA VAL A 27 -4.38 3.19 9.96
C VAL A 27 -4.52 3.67 8.53
N LEU A 28 -3.43 3.69 7.74
CA LEU A 28 -3.46 4.08 6.33
C LEU A 28 -4.40 3.17 5.50
N ARG A 29 -4.42 1.86 5.78
CA ARG A 29 -5.35 0.90 5.16
C ARG A 29 -6.80 1.20 5.53
N LYS A 30 -7.08 1.53 6.79
CA LYS A 30 -8.44 1.86 7.28
C LYS A 30 -8.97 3.15 6.66
N ILE A 31 -8.15 4.19 6.58
CA ILE A 31 -8.50 5.47 5.95
C ILE A 31 -8.73 5.31 4.43
N GLY A 32 -8.21 4.24 3.82
CA GLY A 32 -8.40 4.01 2.39
C GLY A 32 -7.39 4.76 1.52
N VAL A 33 -6.22 5.11 2.07
CA VAL A 33 -5.17 5.85 1.33
C VAL A 33 -4.76 5.05 0.10
N TRP A 34 -4.83 5.64 -1.09
CA TRP A 34 -4.58 4.99 -2.40
C TRP A 34 -5.53 3.83 -2.76
N LYS A 35 -6.68 3.71 -2.10
CA LYS A 35 -7.75 2.81 -2.53
C LYS A 35 -8.23 3.20 -3.93
N LYS A 36 -8.69 2.22 -4.72
CA LYS A 36 -9.35 2.49 -6.00
C LYS A 36 -10.57 3.41 -5.83
N LYS A 37 -10.74 4.38 -6.73
CA LYS A 37 -11.97 5.18 -6.83
C LYS A 37 -13.01 4.40 -7.63
N GLN A 38 -14.24 4.39 -7.17
CA GLN A 38 -15.37 3.71 -7.80
C GLN A 38 -16.52 4.69 -7.97
N THR A 39 -17.16 4.64 -9.12
CA THR A 39 -18.44 5.32 -9.41
C THR A 39 -19.45 4.25 -9.85
N THR A 40 -20.70 4.65 -10.12
CA THR A 40 -21.76 3.74 -10.63
C THR A 40 -21.38 3.09 -11.96
N THR A 41 -20.61 3.79 -12.81
CA THR A 41 -20.24 3.35 -14.16
C THR A 41 -18.79 2.87 -14.28
N CYS A 42 -17.95 3.13 -13.28
CA CYS A 42 -16.52 2.84 -13.37
C CYS A 42 -15.98 2.21 -12.07
N SER A 43 -15.41 1.00 -12.21
CA SER A 43 -14.97 0.18 -11.08
C SER A 43 -13.57 0.53 -10.57
N ASN A 44 -12.77 1.27 -11.34
CA ASN A 44 -11.48 1.83 -10.95
C ASN A 44 -11.17 3.08 -11.81
N CYS A 45 -11.48 4.25 -11.26
CA CYS A 45 -11.48 5.50 -12.02
C CYS A 45 -10.21 6.31 -11.78
N CYS A 46 -9.78 7.00 -12.83
CA CYS A 46 -8.70 7.95 -12.76
C CYS A 46 -9.05 9.07 -11.77
N PRO A 47 -8.16 9.43 -10.82
CA PRO A 47 -8.45 10.48 -9.86
C PRO A 47 -8.60 11.87 -10.49
N SER A 48 -7.99 12.10 -11.66
CA SER A 48 -7.94 13.41 -12.32
C SER A 48 -9.09 13.63 -13.30
N CYS A 49 -9.42 12.63 -14.13
CA CYS A 49 -10.42 12.80 -15.19
C CYS A 49 -11.56 11.76 -15.14
N LEU A 50 -11.65 10.96 -14.07
CA LEU A 50 -12.71 9.96 -13.82
C LEU A 50 -12.89 8.84 -14.86
N ASN A 51 -12.12 8.85 -15.95
CA ASN A 51 -12.11 7.78 -16.94
C ASN A 51 -11.59 6.46 -16.37
N PRO A 52 -12.01 5.31 -16.92
CA PRO A 52 -11.50 4.00 -16.51
C PRO A 52 -9.97 3.90 -16.59
N LEU A 53 -9.38 3.26 -15.59
CA LEU A 53 -7.95 2.98 -15.54
C LEU A 53 -7.64 1.61 -16.13
N GLU A 54 -6.63 1.56 -17.01
CA GLU A 54 -6.10 0.32 -17.55
C GLU A 54 -5.01 -0.24 -16.63
N ARG A 55 -5.02 -1.56 -16.44
CA ARG A 55 -3.99 -2.23 -15.63
C ARG A 55 -2.72 -2.40 -16.45
N ILE A 56 -1.60 -1.92 -15.92
CA ILE A 56 -0.29 -2.08 -16.56
C ILE A 56 0.63 -3.01 -15.75
N LYS A 57 1.72 -3.45 -16.37
CA LYS A 57 2.73 -4.29 -15.73
C LYS A 57 3.32 -3.58 -14.51
N ARG A 58 3.51 -4.34 -13.43
CA ARG A 58 4.19 -3.84 -12.23
C ARG A 58 5.67 -3.60 -12.52
N LYS A 59 6.22 -2.52 -11.96
CA LYS A 59 7.66 -2.25 -11.92
C LYS A 59 8.26 -2.94 -10.69
N LYS A 60 9.59 -3.15 -10.68
CA LYS A 60 10.30 -3.76 -9.53
C LYS A 60 9.97 -3.06 -8.21
N ILE A 61 9.88 -1.73 -8.22
CA ILE A 61 9.50 -0.92 -7.05
C ILE A 61 8.10 -1.24 -6.52
N ASP A 62 7.15 -1.63 -7.37
CA ASP A 62 5.80 -1.98 -6.92
C ASP A 62 5.79 -3.32 -6.16
N HIS A 63 6.71 -4.23 -6.51
CA HIS A 63 6.91 -5.47 -5.77
C HIS A 63 7.58 -5.19 -4.42
N LEU A 64 8.62 -4.35 -4.40
CA LEU A 64 9.29 -3.95 -3.16
C LEU A 64 8.31 -3.28 -2.18
N ILE A 65 7.48 -2.35 -2.65
CA ILE A 65 6.48 -1.69 -1.80
C ILE A 65 5.49 -2.68 -1.23
N ASN A 66 5.03 -3.65 -2.02
CA ASN A 66 4.14 -4.69 -1.49
C ASN A 66 4.86 -5.59 -0.47
N TYR A 67 6.16 -5.82 -0.62
CA TYR A 67 6.94 -6.60 0.34
C TYR A 67 7.10 -5.86 1.67
N ILE A 68 7.58 -4.60 1.65
CA ILE A 68 7.78 -3.81 2.88
C ILE A 68 6.46 -3.49 3.59
N THR A 69 5.35 -3.40 2.86
CA THR A 69 4.02 -3.20 3.46
C THR A 69 3.33 -4.52 3.82
N PHE A 70 4.07 -5.63 3.91
CA PHE A 70 3.56 -6.96 4.27
C PHE A 70 2.33 -7.41 3.46
N LYS A 71 2.26 -6.97 2.19
CA LYS A 71 1.12 -7.17 1.28
C LYS A 71 -0.23 -6.69 1.84
N ILE A 72 -0.26 -5.83 2.86
CA ILE A 72 -1.48 -5.25 3.44
C ILE A 72 -2.29 -4.52 2.36
N PHE A 73 -1.59 -3.81 1.46
CA PHE A 73 -2.23 -3.05 0.40
C PHE A 73 -2.45 -3.85 -0.89
N GLN A 74 -1.52 -4.74 -1.27
CA GLN A 74 -1.54 -5.47 -2.56
C GLN A 74 -1.66 -4.54 -3.79
N PHE A 75 -0.84 -3.49 -3.83
CA PHE A 75 -0.85 -2.51 -4.90
C PHE A 75 -0.75 -3.16 -6.29
N LYS A 76 -1.63 -2.69 -7.16
CA LYS A 76 -1.59 -2.90 -8.62
C LYS A 76 -1.28 -1.56 -9.27
N ARG A 77 -0.63 -1.60 -10.44
CA ARG A 77 -0.25 -0.40 -11.19
C ARG A 77 -1.25 -0.18 -12.33
N TYR A 78 -1.60 1.08 -12.54
CA TYR A 78 -2.59 1.47 -13.54
C TYR A 78 -2.15 2.72 -14.30
N LYS A 79 -2.65 2.85 -15.53
CA LYS A 79 -2.50 4.03 -16.38
C LYS A 79 -3.87 4.51 -16.84
N CYS A 80 -4.05 5.82 -16.95
CA CYS A 80 -5.18 6.44 -17.63
C CYS A 80 -4.78 6.79 -19.06
N ASN A 81 -5.51 6.29 -20.05
CA ASN A 81 -5.22 6.58 -21.46
C ASN A 81 -5.68 7.98 -21.90
N ASN A 82 -6.55 8.63 -21.11
CA ASN A 82 -7.07 9.96 -21.43
C ASN A 82 -6.18 11.11 -20.93
N CYS A 83 -5.64 11.01 -19.70
CA CYS A 83 -4.83 12.08 -19.10
C CYS A 83 -3.41 11.64 -18.72
N ASN A 84 -2.98 10.46 -19.18
CA ASN A 84 -1.66 9.87 -18.92
C ASN A 84 -1.28 9.67 -17.44
N TRP A 85 -2.23 9.81 -16.50
CA TRP A 85 -1.99 9.53 -15.09
C TRP A 85 -1.55 8.07 -14.91
N GLU A 86 -0.45 7.85 -14.17
CA GLU A 86 0.05 6.53 -13.83
C GLU A 86 0.25 6.42 -12.32
N GLY A 87 -0.23 5.33 -11.72
CA GLY A 87 -0.09 5.18 -10.27
C GLY A 87 -0.50 3.84 -9.72
N ARG A 88 -0.31 3.70 -8.41
CA ARG A 88 -0.62 2.48 -7.65
C ARG A 88 -1.98 2.61 -6.98
N ARG A 89 -2.79 1.56 -7.05
CA ARG A 89 -4.08 1.45 -6.35
C ARG A 89 -4.26 0.07 -5.76
N TRP A 90 -5.07 -0.02 -4.71
CA TRP A 90 -5.47 -1.29 -4.10
C TRP A 90 -6.98 -1.48 -4.05
N GLU A 91 -7.39 -2.74 -3.92
CA GLU A 91 -8.78 -3.19 -3.87
C GLU A 91 -9.17 -3.59 -2.44
N LYS A 92 -10.37 -3.18 -2.01
CA LYS A 92 -10.88 -3.48 -0.66
C LYS A 92 -11.14 -4.96 -0.46
N ASN A 93 -11.64 -5.63 -1.50
CA ASN A 93 -12.04 -7.02 -1.41
C ASN A 93 -10.80 -7.90 -1.57
N PHE A 94 -10.39 -8.50 -0.46
CA PHE A 94 -9.46 -9.63 -0.47
C PHE A 94 -10.23 -10.82 -1.04
N ARG A 95 -10.12 -11.06 -2.36
CA ARG A 95 -10.53 -12.37 -2.87
C ARG A 95 -9.42 -13.33 -2.48
N ILE A 96 -9.61 -14.04 -1.36
CA ILE A 96 -8.97 -15.35 -1.20
C ILE A 96 -9.48 -16.14 -2.39
N LYS A 97 -8.62 -16.42 -3.37
CA LYS A 97 -8.93 -17.47 -4.35
C LYS A 97 -8.86 -18.76 -3.55
N ASN A 98 -10.02 -19.29 -3.18
CA ASN A 98 -10.16 -20.71 -2.84
C ASN A 98 -9.82 -21.55 -4.08
#